data_AF-A0A7S1ZIL3-F1
#
_entry.id   AF-A0A7S1ZIL3-F1
#
_cell.length_a   1.000
_cell.length_b   1.000
_cell.length_c   1.000
_cell.angle_alpha   90.00
_cell.angle_beta   90.00
_cell.angle_gamma   90.00
#
_symmetry.space_group_name_H-M   'P 1'
#
loop_
_entity.id
_entity.type
_entity.pdbx_description
1 polymer ?
#
loop_
_entity_poly.entity_id
_entity_poly.type
_entity_poly.pdbx_seq_one_letter_code
_entity_poly.pdbx_strand_id
1 'polypeptide(L)'
;MAKARTKKRRAGRIGKVKLKTHAYAKFKPTNISDAKVRAKWDPRKSPAANMASMGLRPRPNEDGGSTAAGVRRRGLPVDPLVAPSGVGLGGLGKAGSAEGKGAVSNPVELFDVPESDVIPAKTKALRMLPVSVEDQEYLAKCMGKHGTDYGKMFRDTKVNNMQHTEGKLKKMCARFLLLTPDQLRVEVPEKVQHLMVRP
;
A
#
# COMPACT_ATOMS: atom_id res chain seq x y z
N MET A 1 -2.82 -5.45 -48.39
CA MET A 1 -4.02 -6.19 -47.91
C MET A 1 -5.05 -5.20 -47.37
N ALA A 2 -6.16 -5.00 -48.09
CA ALA A 2 -7.18 -3.99 -47.78
C ALA A 2 -8.18 -4.47 -46.70
N LYS A 3 -8.40 -3.66 -45.66
CA LYS A 3 -9.27 -3.98 -44.51
C LYS A 3 -10.76 -3.84 -44.87
N ALA A 4 -11.38 -4.89 -45.38
CA ALA A 4 -12.81 -4.95 -45.75
C ALA A 4 -13.80 -5.14 -44.57
N ARG A 5 -13.63 -4.44 -43.43
CA ARG A 5 -14.44 -4.69 -42.21
C ARG A 5 -15.43 -3.59 -41.80
N THR A 6 -15.67 -2.58 -42.65
CA THR A 6 -16.48 -1.40 -42.28
C THR A 6 -17.84 -1.29 -42.97
N LYS A 7 -18.12 -2.06 -44.03
CA LYS A 7 -19.33 -1.87 -44.87
C LYS A 7 -20.63 -2.32 -44.20
N LYS A 8 -20.64 -3.42 -43.43
CA LYS A 8 -21.86 -3.92 -42.75
C LYS A 8 -22.37 -3.05 -41.58
N ARG A 9 -21.58 -2.07 -41.11
CA ARG A 9 -21.96 -1.22 -39.95
C ARG A 9 -22.80 0.01 -40.30
N ARG A 10 -23.03 0.28 -41.60
CA ARG A 10 -23.92 1.39 -42.05
C ARG A 10 -25.34 0.93 -42.38
N ALA A 11 -25.56 -0.36 -42.65
CA ALA A 11 -26.84 -0.91 -43.11
C ALA A 11 -27.62 -1.71 -42.04
N GLY A 12 -27.12 -1.78 -40.80
CA GLY A 12 -27.81 -2.46 -39.70
C GLY A 12 -28.89 -1.57 -39.07
N ARG A 13 -30.02 -2.17 -38.68
CA ARG A 13 -31.15 -1.53 -37.97
C ARG A 13 -30.75 -0.90 -36.62
N ILE A 14 -29.66 -1.38 -36.04
CA ILE A 14 -29.05 -0.84 -34.82
C ILE A 14 -27.89 0.06 -35.27
N GLY A 15 -28.13 1.36 -35.34
CA GLY A 15 -27.11 2.35 -35.68
C GLY A 15 -25.89 2.26 -34.75
N LYS A 16 -24.74 2.75 -35.20
CA LYS A 16 -23.57 2.88 -34.31
C LYS A 16 -23.95 3.77 -33.14
N VAL A 17 -23.97 3.23 -31.93
CA VAL A 17 -23.99 4.04 -30.71
C VAL A 17 -22.71 4.88 -30.71
N LYS A 18 -22.81 6.16 -31.10
CA LYS A 18 -21.74 7.13 -30.86
C LYS A 18 -21.71 7.34 -29.36
N LEU A 19 -20.82 6.61 -28.69
CA LEU A 19 -20.42 6.98 -27.33
C LEU A 19 -19.83 8.38 -27.43
N LYS A 20 -20.57 9.36 -26.89
CA LYS A 20 -20.12 10.73 -26.73
C LYS A 20 -19.00 10.74 -25.69
N THR A 21 -17.79 10.39 -26.10
CA THR A 21 -16.57 10.64 -25.34
C THR A 21 -16.17 12.11 -25.45
N HIS A 22 -17.13 13.03 -25.30
CA HIS A 22 -16.82 14.44 -25.24
C HIS A 22 -16.08 14.70 -23.94
N ALA A 23 -14.79 15.04 -24.06
CA ALA A 23 -13.96 15.87 -23.20
C ALA A 23 -13.88 15.64 -21.66
N TYR A 24 -14.90 15.12 -20.99
CA TYR A 24 -15.00 15.07 -19.53
C TYR A 24 -14.18 13.95 -18.87
N ALA A 25 -13.75 12.94 -19.61
CA ALA A 25 -12.89 11.89 -19.04
C ALA A 25 -11.48 12.40 -18.70
N LYS A 26 -10.99 13.42 -19.41
CA LYS A 26 -9.67 14.04 -19.14
C LYS A 26 -9.68 15.01 -17.95
N PHE A 27 -10.85 15.46 -17.53
CA PHE A 27 -11.03 16.44 -16.45
C PHE A 27 -11.82 15.89 -15.27
N LYS A 28 -11.78 14.56 -15.04
CA LYS A 28 -12.35 14.01 -13.82
C LYS A 28 -11.64 14.65 -12.62
N PRO A 29 -12.38 15.20 -11.64
CA PRO A 29 -11.77 15.76 -10.46
C PRO A 29 -10.97 14.67 -9.73
N THR A 30 -9.79 15.03 -9.24
CA THR A 30 -8.93 14.13 -8.48
C THR A 30 -9.63 13.69 -7.20
N ASN A 31 -9.65 12.39 -6.92
CA ASN A 31 -10.18 11.88 -5.67
C ASN A 31 -9.13 12.06 -4.56
N ILE A 32 -9.30 13.09 -3.72
CA ILE A 32 -8.40 13.44 -2.62
C ILE A 32 -9.04 12.96 -1.32
N SER A 33 -8.35 12.07 -0.59
CA SER A 33 -8.83 11.49 0.66
C SER A 33 -8.73 12.45 1.85
N ASP A 34 -7.67 13.25 1.93
CA ASP A 34 -7.45 14.20 3.03
C ASP A 34 -8.31 15.46 2.88
N ALA A 35 -9.09 15.78 3.90
CA ALA A 35 -9.95 16.95 3.96
C ALA A 35 -9.15 18.26 3.84
N LYS A 36 -7.95 18.34 4.44
CA LYS A 36 -7.11 19.55 4.41
C LYS A 36 -6.56 19.84 3.03
N VAL A 37 -6.07 18.80 2.34
CA VAL A 37 -5.59 18.90 0.96
C VAL A 37 -6.74 19.25 0.02
N ARG A 38 -7.92 18.63 0.22
CA ARG A 38 -9.11 18.91 -0.59
C ARG A 38 -9.55 20.37 -0.51
N ALA A 39 -9.53 20.97 0.67
CA ALA A 39 -9.91 22.38 0.86
C ALA A 39 -9.00 23.37 0.13
N LYS A 40 -7.70 23.04 0.00
CA LYS A 40 -6.70 23.89 -0.67
C LYS A 40 -6.50 23.54 -2.15
N TRP A 41 -7.14 22.49 -2.66
CA TRP A 41 -6.95 22.00 -4.02
C TRP A 41 -7.81 22.75 -5.02
N ASP A 42 -7.19 23.50 -5.94
CA ASP A 42 -7.88 24.22 -7.01
C ASP A 42 -7.96 23.35 -8.28
N PRO A 43 -9.16 22.94 -8.74
CA PRO A 43 -9.31 22.10 -9.93
C PRO A 43 -8.93 22.80 -11.24
N ARG A 44 -8.76 24.13 -11.24
CA ARG A 44 -8.33 24.90 -12.43
C ARG A 44 -6.83 24.89 -12.62
N LYS A 45 -6.06 24.59 -11.57
CA LYS A 45 -4.61 24.56 -11.59
C LYS A 45 -4.09 23.16 -11.88
N SER A 46 -2.87 23.08 -12.41
CA SER A 46 -2.20 21.79 -12.58
C SER A 46 -1.90 21.16 -11.21
N PRO A 47 -1.84 19.83 -11.09
CA PRO A 47 -1.45 19.16 -9.85
C PRO A 47 -0.11 19.67 -9.29
N ALA A 48 0.85 19.98 -10.17
CA ALA A 48 2.15 20.52 -9.78
C ALA A 48 2.04 21.91 -9.15
N ALA A 49 1.22 22.80 -9.70
CA ALA A 49 0.98 24.14 -9.13
C ALA A 49 0.24 24.07 -7.78
N ASN A 50 -0.72 23.14 -7.65
CA ASN A 50 -1.41 22.92 -6.37
C ASN A 50 -0.45 22.44 -5.30
N MET A 51 0.40 21.44 -5.61
CA MET A 51 1.41 20.96 -4.67
C MET A 51 2.40 22.07 -4.27
N ALA A 52 2.90 22.86 -5.23
CA ALA A 52 3.79 23.98 -4.94
C ALA A 52 3.13 25.02 -4.01
N SER A 53 1.84 25.34 -4.20
CA SER A 53 1.12 26.27 -3.33
C SER A 53 0.93 25.76 -1.89
N MET A 54 0.96 24.45 -1.70
CA MET A 54 0.93 23.80 -0.39
C MET A 54 2.34 23.59 0.20
N GLY A 55 3.40 24.02 -0.51
CA GLY A 55 4.79 23.78 -0.11
C GLY A 55 5.28 22.34 -0.38
N LEU A 56 4.55 21.57 -1.17
CA LEU A 56 4.88 20.18 -1.51
C LEU A 56 5.64 20.12 -2.85
N ARG A 57 6.61 19.21 -2.94
CA ARG A 57 7.29 18.93 -4.20
C ARG A 57 6.47 17.93 -5.02
N PRO A 58 6.18 18.22 -6.30
CA PRO A 58 5.41 17.31 -7.15
C PRO A 58 6.15 16.02 -7.48
N ARG A 59 7.47 16.05 -7.48
CA ARG A 59 8.33 14.92 -7.84
C ARG A 59 9.56 14.89 -6.91
N PRO A 60 9.47 14.19 -5.77
CA PRO A 60 10.53 14.21 -4.75
C PRO A 60 11.89 13.66 -5.20
N ASN A 61 11.91 12.78 -6.21
CA ASN A 61 13.10 12.03 -6.61
C ASN A 61 13.69 12.43 -7.97
N GLU A 62 13.13 13.43 -8.67
CA GLU A 62 13.64 13.80 -10.01
C GLU A 62 15.02 14.46 -9.99
N ASP A 63 15.39 15.11 -8.89
CA ASP A 63 16.72 15.72 -8.75
C ASP A 63 17.86 14.67 -8.67
N GLY A 64 17.54 13.38 -8.51
CA GLY A 64 18.50 12.27 -8.45
C GLY A 64 18.62 11.41 -9.72
N GLY A 65 17.79 11.68 -10.74
CA GLY A 65 17.71 10.87 -11.96
C GLY A 65 18.02 11.70 -13.19
N SER A 66 19.21 11.51 -13.76
CA SER A 66 19.70 12.17 -14.98
C SER A 66 18.65 12.31 -16.08
N THR A 67 18.21 13.55 -16.34
CA THR A 67 17.73 13.93 -17.67
C THR A 67 18.68 14.97 -18.24
N ALA A 68 19.70 14.45 -18.94
CA ALA A 68 20.44 15.19 -19.94
C ALA A 68 19.47 15.58 -21.07
N ALA A 69 18.78 16.72 -20.91
CA ALA A 69 17.98 17.35 -21.94
C ALA A 69 18.34 18.84 -22.03
N GLY A 70 19.47 19.11 -22.69
CA GLY A 70 19.62 20.21 -23.63
C GLY A 70 19.32 21.64 -23.15
N VAL A 71 19.97 22.11 -22.10
CA VAL A 71 20.21 23.56 -21.97
C VAL A 71 21.41 23.90 -22.85
N ARG A 72 21.14 24.40 -24.05
CA ARG A 72 22.13 25.12 -24.86
C ARG A 72 22.58 26.34 -24.04
N ARG A 73 23.70 26.22 -23.34
CA ARG A 73 24.39 27.37 -22.77
C ARG A 73 24.86 28.25 -23.93
N ARG A 74 24.04 29.24 -24.31
CA ARG A 74 24.57 30.46 -24.95
C ARG A 74 25.53 31.10 -23.95
N GLY A 75 26.66 31.58 -24.47
CA GLY A 75 27.90 31.85 -23.75
C GLY A 75 27.76 32.49 -22.38
N LEU A 76 28.54 31.98 -21.43
CA LEU A 76 28.95 32.74 -20.26
C LEU A 76 29.94 33.83 -20.75
N PRO A 77 29.66 35.13 -20.55
CA PRO A 77 30.75 36.06 -20.34
C PRO A 77 31.33 35.82 -18.94
N VAL A 78 32.61 35.47 -18.91
CA VAL A 78 33.44 35.46 -17.71
C VAL A 78 33.93 36.88 -17.48
N ASP A 79 33.28 37.62 -16.59
CA ASP A 79 33.84 38.85 -16.05
C ASP A 79 34.46 38.56 -14.66
N PRO A 80 35.75 38.90 -14.46
CA PRO A 80 36.49 38.55 -13.26
C PRO A 80 36.33 39.63 -12.17
N LEU A 81 36.46 39.20 -10.91
CA LEU A 81 36.84 39.99 -9.73
C LEU A 81 35.82 41.04 -9.22
N VAL A 82 34.91 40.63 -8.32
CA VAL A 82 34.58 41.43 -7.12
C VAL A 82 34.18 40.51 -5.96
N ALA A 83 35.07 40.38 -4.98
CA ALA A 83 34.77 40.28 -3.55
C ALA A 83 35.84 41.14 -2.85
N PRO A 84 35.69 41.63 -1.61
CA PRO A 84 34.71 41.28 -0.56
C PRO A 84 34.16 42.50 0.22
N SER A 85 33.57 42.25 1.40
CA SER A 85 33.15 43.17 2.51
C SER A 85 31.66 43.57 2.48
N GLY A 86 30.89 43.44 3.56
CA GLY A 86 31.15 43.03 4.93
C GLY A 86 29.85 43.05 5.76
N VAL A 87 30.00 42.69 7.04
CA VAL A 87 29.18 43.06 8.22
C VAL A 87 27.68 42.70 8.27
N GLY A 88 27.30 41.97 9.34
CA GLY A 88 25.89 41.81 9.73
C GLY A 88 25.57 40.71 10.75
N LEU A 89 26.39 40.52 11.80
CA LEU A 89 25.99 39.80 13.01
C LEU A 89 25.07 40.73 13.84
N GLY A 90 23.87 40.29 14.21
CA GLY A 90 23.06 41.03 15.20
C GLY A 90 21.63 40.51 15.34
N GLY A 91 21.24 40.15 16.57
CA GLY A 91 19.82 40.07 16.94
C GLY A 91 19.41 38.93 17.87
N LEU A 92 20.03 38.82 19.05
CA LEU A 92 19.39 38.20 20.23
C LEU A 92 18.28 39.11 20.78
N GLY A 93 17.18 38.49 21.21
CA GLY A 93 16.14 39.08 22.07
C GLY A 93 14.76 38.50 21.73
N LYS A 94 13.88 38.10 22.65
CA LYS A 94 13.85 38.17 24.11
C LYS A 94 12.75 37.20 24.59
N ALA A 95 12.96 36.68 25.80
CA ALA A 95 12.06 35.84 26.57
C ALA A 95 10.70 36.50 26.88
N GLY A 96 9.67 35.66 27.02
CA GLY A 96 8.36 36.00 27.53
C GLY A 96 7.69 34.76 28.11
N SER A 97 8.02 34.44 29.37
CA SER A 97 7.29 33.49 30.21
C SER A 97 5.87 33.98 30.47
N ALA A 98 4.91 33.07 30.41
CA ALA A 98 3.65 33.20 31.15
C ALA A 98 3.29 31.81 31.69
N GLU A 99 3.62 31.59 32.97
CA GLU A 99 3.11 30.48 33.76
C GLU A 99 1.62 30.69 34.02
N GLY A 100 0.81 29.68 33.72
CA GLY A 100 -0.58 29.56 34.16
C GLY A 100 -0.74 28.25 34.92
N LYS A 101 -0.71 28.32 36.26
CA LYS A 101 -1.09 27.23 37.16
C LYS A 101 -2.59 26.95 37.01
N GLY A 102 -2.96 25.69 36.80
CA GLY A 102 -4.35 25.23 36.75
C GLY A 102 -4.46 23.78 37.20
N ALA A 103 -4.76 23.63 38.49
CA ALA A 103 -5.48 22.54 39.16
C ALA A 103 -5.21 21.07 38.75
N VAL A 104 -4.66 20.35 39.72
CA VAL A 104 -4.65 18.88 39.81
C VAL A 104 -6.09 18.37 39.85
N SER A 105 -6.50 17.62 38.82
CA SER A 105 -7.66 16.73 38.86
C SER A 105 -7.17 15.29 38.66
N ASN A 106 -7.29 14.50 39.73
CA ASN A 106 -7.20 13.05 39.87
C ASN A 106 -6.83 12.22 38.61
N PRO A 107 -5.68 11.53 38.57
CA PRO A 107 -5.22 10.71 37.44
C PRO A 107 -5.73 9.25 37.48
N VAL A 108 -6.93 9.00 38.00
CA VAL A 108 -7.52 7.66 38.11
C VAL A 108 -8.98 7.76 37.65
N GLU A 109 -9.41 6.85 36.79
CA GLU A 109 -10.76 6.76 36.14
C GLU A 109 -10.91 7.37 34.73
N LEU A 110 -9.98 7.12 33.80
CA LEU A 110 -10.21 7.44 32.38
C LEU A 110 -10.32 6.23 31.43
N PHE A 111 -10.24 4.99 31.94
CA PHE A 111 -10.32 3.81 31.06
C PHE A 111 -11.04 2.61 31.68
N ASP A 112 -12.28 2.78 32.13
CA ASP A 112 -13.25 1.69 32.02
C ASP A 112 -13.75 1.66 30.57
N VAL A 113 -12.92 1.10 29.68
CA VAL A 113 -13.35 0.78 28.32
C VAL A 113 -14.13 -0.53 28.44
N PRO A 114 -15.46 -0.55 28.21
CA PRO A 114 -16.18 -1.82 28.17
C PRO A 114 -15.55 -2.70 27.10
N GLU A 115 -15.30 -3.97 27.45
CA GLU A 115 -14.84 -4.98 26.50
C GLU A 115 -15.83 -5.02 25.33
N SER A 116 -15.44 -4.36 24.24
CA SER A 116 -16.21 -4.27 23.02
C SER A 116 -16.22 -5.66 22.37
N ASP A 117 -17.17 -6.50 22.80
CA ASP A 117 -17.48 -7.85 22.31
C ASP A 117 -17.97 -7.93 20.85
N VAL A 118 -17.73 -6.89 20.05
CA VAL A 118 -18.01 -6.91 18.61
C VAL A 118 -16.81 -6.37 17.86
N ILE A 119 -15.80 -7.22 17.65
CA ILE A 119 -14.74 -6.95 16.68
C ILE A 119 -15.35 -7.12 15.28
N PRO A 120 -15.50 -6.06 14.46
CA PRO A 120 -16.03 -6.19 13.12
C PRO A 120 -15.01 -6.92 12.23
N ALA A 121 -15.53 -7.90 11.47
CA ALA A 121 -14.95 -8.60 10.33
C ALA A 121 -13.42 -8.41 10.07
N LYS A 122 -12.63 -9.44 10.43
CA LYS A 122 -11.21 -9.66 10.07
C LYS A 122 -10.36 -8.37 10.21
N THR A 123 -9.90 -8.10 11.42
CA THR A 123 -8.94 -7.02 11.74
C THR A 123 -7.73 -7.06 10.80
N LYS A 124 -7.04 -5.91 10.64
CA LYS A 124 -5.82 -5.83 9.81
C LYS A 124 -4.79 -6.89 10.24
N ALA A 125 -4.68 -7.17 11.54
CA ALA A 125 -3.84 -8.23 12.08
C ALA A 125 -4.24 -9.62 11.52
N LEU A 126 -5.53 -9.96 11.50
CA LEU A 126 -6.03 -11.22 10.91
C LEU A 126 -5.75 -11.34 9.40
N ARG A 127 -5.73 -10.23 8.67
CA ARG A 127 -5.33 -10.22 7.23
C ARG A 127 -3.83 -10.35 7.02
N MET A 128 -3.03 -10.08 8.06
CA MET A 128 -1.58 -10.15 8.03
C MET A 128 -1.06 -11.50 8.55
N LEU A 129 -1.93 -12.40 9.04
CA LEU A 129 -1.49 -13.76 9.36
C LEU A 129 -0.94 -14.42 8.08
N PRO A 130 0.25 -15.03 8.13
CA PRO A 130 0.84 -15.68 6.95
C PRO A 130 -0.02 -16.81 6.38
N VAL A 131 -0.84 -17.45 7.22
CA VAL A 131 -1.77 -18.54 6.89
C VAL A 131 -3.04 -18.39 7.74
N SER A 132 -4.22 -18.55 7.12
CA SER A 132 -5.52 -18.45 7.82
C SER A 132 -5.72 -19.64 8.78
N VAL A 133 -6.57 -19.48 9.81
CA VAL A 133 -6.82 -20.56 10.80
C VAL A 133 -7.43 -21.80 10.14
N GLU A 134 -8.38 -21.61 9.22
CA GLU A 134 -9.00 -22.69 8.44
C GLU A 134 -7.95 -23.44 7.59
N ASP A 135 -7.02 -22.70 6.97
CA ASP A 135 -5.93 -23.31 6.21
C ASP A 135 -4.97 -24.09 7.12
N GLN A 136 -4.68 -23.59 8.33
CA GLN A 136 -3.84 -24.30 9.31
C GLN A 136 -4.46 -25.64 9.71
N GLU A 137 -5.76 -25.67 10.02
CA GLU A 137 -6.48 -26.90 10.36
C GLU A 137 -6.51 -27.90 9.21
N TYR A 138 -6.76 -27.41 8.00
CA TYR A 138 -6.76 -28.22 6.79
C TYR A 138 -5.38 -28.84 6.54
N LEU A 139 -4.31 -28.06 6.67
CA LEU A 139 -2.94 -28.54 6.47
C LEU A 139 -2.54 -29.53 7.57
N ALA A 140 -2.90 -29.28 8.83
CA ALA A 140 -2.64 -30.21 9.93
C ALA A 140 -3.28 -31.58 9.67
N LYS A 141 -4.52 -31.63 9.18
CA LYS A 141 -5.20 -32.88 8.77
C LYS A 141 -4.47 -33.59 7.63
N CYS A 142 -4.05 -32.85 6.60
CA CYS A 142 -3.30 -33.40 5.46
C CYS A 142 -1.96 -34.01 5.89
N MET A 143 -1.20 -33.25 6.68
CA MET A 143 0.14 -33.62 7.15
C MET A 143 0.11 -34.72 8.22
N GLY A 144 -0.92 -34.80 9.05
CA GLY A 144 -1.07 -35.90 10.02
C GLY A 144 -1.17 -37.27 9.36
N LYS A 145 -1.86 -37.34 8.21
CA LYS A 145 -1.99 -38.61 7.47
C LYS A 145 -0.74 -38.95 6.66
N HIS A 146 -0.30 -38.03 5.80
CA HIS A 146 0.72 -38.30 4.76
C HIS A 146 2.11 -37.70 5.01
N GLY A 147 2.29 -36.87 6.05
CA GLY A 147 3.59 -36.28 6.40
C GLY A 147 4.08 -35.28 5.35
N THR A 148 5.14 -35.63 4.62
CA THR A 148 5.74 -34.83 3.53
C THR A 148 5.44 -35.35 2.13
N ASP A 149 4.67 -36.44 2.02
CA ASP A 149 4.34 -37.05 0.73
C ASP A 149 3.19 -36.30 0.05
N TYR A 150 3.53 -35.24 -0.68
CA TYR A 150 2.57 -34.40 -1.41
C TYR A 150 1.84 -35.16 -2.52
N GLY A 151 2.46 -36.18 -3.12
CA GLY A 151 1.84 -37.00 -4.15
C GLY A 151 0.67 -37.81 -3.60
N LYS A 152 0.84 -38.40 -2.40
CA LYS A 152 -0.26 -39.08 -1.69
C LYS A 152 -1.33 -38.13 -1.19
N MET A 153 -0.95 -36.96 -0.66
CA MET A 153 -1.93 -35.92 -0.28
C MET A 153 -2.78 -35.46 -1.44
N PHE A 154 -2.18 -35.28 -2.62
CA PHE A 154 -2.89 -34.86 -3.82
C PHE A 154 -3.93 -35.90 -4.25
N ARG A 155 -3.60 -37.20 -4.17
CA ARG A 155 -4.50 -38.30 -4.55
C ARG A 155 -5.58 -38.61 -3.51
N ASP A 156 -5.38 -38.21 -2.26
CA ASP A 156 -6.34 -38.49 -1.18
C ASP A 156 -7.53 -37.53 -1.21
N THR A 157 -8.57 -37.91 -1.96
CA THR A 157 -9.78 -37.11 -2.14
C THR A 157 -10.58 -36.88 -0.86
N LYS A 158 -10.38 -37.70 0.19
CA LYS A 158 -11.11 -37.59 1.46
C LYS A 158 -10.48 -36.60 2.43
N VAL A 159 -9.17 -36.42 2.35
CA VAL A 159 -8.44 -35.48 3.20
C VAL A 159 -8.22 -34.16 2.46
N ASN A 160 -7.95 -34.23 1.16
CA ASN A 160 -7.87 -33.06 0.29
C ASN A 160 -9.25 -32.68 -0.28
N ASN A 161 -10.17 -32.26 0.60
CA ASN A 161 -11.54 -31.89 0.19
C ASN A 161 -11.57 -30.73 -0.80
N MET A 162 -10.60 -29.82 -0.71
CA MET A 162 -10.47 -28.66 -1.61
C MET A 162 -9.76 -28.99 -2.93
N GLN A 163 -9.44 -30.26 -3.18
CA GLN A 163 -8.81 -30.77 -4.41
C GLN A 163 -7.63 -29.92 -4.88
N HIS A 164 -6.80 -29.48 -3.93
CA HIS A 164 -5.64 -28.65 -4.24
C HIS A 164 -4.60 -29.44 -5.04
N THR A 165 -4.02 -28.79 -6.04
CA THR A 165 -2.92 -29.37 -6.83
C THR A 165 -1.68 -29.58 -5.97
N GLU A 166 -0.83 -30.53 -6.35
CA GLU A 166 0.40 -30.86 -5.62
C GLU A 166 1.29 -29.62 -5.37
N GLY A 167 1.44 -28.75 -6.38
CA GLY A 167 2.22 -27.53 -6.25
C GLY A 167 1.62 -26.52 -5.25
N LYS A 168 0.30 -26.49 -5.11
CA LYS A 168 -0.37 -25.64 -4.12
C LYS A 168 -0.16 -26.18 -2.71
N LEU A 169 -0.32 -27.50 -2.52
CA LEU A 169 -0.05 -28.17 -1.25
C LEU A 169 1.39 -27.93 -0.79
N LYS A 170 2.38 -28.08 -1.68
CA LYS A 170 3.79 -27.77 -1.39
C LYS A 170 3.97 -26.35 -0.85
N LYS A 171 3.40 -25.35 -1.52
CA LYS A 171 3.50 -23.94 -1.11
C LYS A 171 2.82 -23.68 0.23
N MET A 172 1.64 -24.26 0.46
CA MET A 172 0.90 -24.08 1.70
C MET A 172 1.59 -24.77 2.88
N CYS A 173 2.03 -26.02 2.72
CA CYS A 173 2.80 -26.73 3.75
C CYS A 173 4.12 -26.04 4.05
N ALA A 174 4.84 -25.56 3.03
CA ALA A 174 6.09 -24.80 3.24
C ALA A 174 5.85 -23.53 4.06
N ARG A 175 4.74 -22.81 3.79
CA ARG A 175 4.36 -21.65 4.61
C ARG A 175 4.01 -22.06 6.04
N PHE A 176 3.25 -23.14 6.22
CA PHE A 176 2.89 -23.67 7.54
C PHE A 176 4.11 -24.04 8.40
N LEU A 177 5.14 -24.63 7.80
CA LEU A 177 6.38 -25.00 8.50
C LEU A 177 7.23 -23.80 8.94
N LEU A 178 7.04 -22.64 8.31
CA LEU A 178 7.74 -21.39 8.64
C LEU A 178 6.99 -20.54 9.68
N LEU A 179 5.81 -20.97 10.16
CA LEU A 179 5.07 -20.23 11.19
C LEU A 179 5.80 -20.31 12.54
N THR A 180 5.78 -19.21 13.28
CA THR A 180 6.25 -19.20 14.67
C THR A 180 5.21 -19.86 15.59
N PRO A 181 5.62 -20.37 16.76
CA PRO A 181 4.69 -20.98 17.73
C PRO A 181 3.51 -20.08 18.10
N ASP A 182 3.74 -18.76 18.20
CA ASP A 182 2.69 -17.77 18.54
C ASP A 182 1.62 -17.62 17.45
N GLN A 183 1.97 -17.93 16.20
CA GLN A 183 1.09 -17.83 15.04
C GLN A 183 0.32 -19.13 14.78
N LEU A 184 0.80 -20.25 15.32
CA LEU A 184 0.12 -21.53 15.26
C LEU A 184 -1.07 -21.54 16.22
N ARG A 185 -2.25 -21.75 15.68
CA ARG A 185 -3.49 -21.94 16.45
C ARG A 185 -3.94 -23.40 16.49
N VAL A 186 -3.22 -24.27 15.79
CA VAL A 186 -3.56 -25.68 15.60
C VAL A 186 -2.41 -26.56 16.06
N GLU A 187 -2.72 -27.71 16.64
CA GLU A 187 -1.75 -28.72 17.03
C GLU A 187 -1.00 -29.25 15.81
N VAL A 188 0.34 -29.22 15.91
CA VAL A 188 1.22 -29.67 14.82
C VAL A 188 1.33 -31.19 14.88
N PRO A 189 1.05 -31.92 13.78
CA PRO A 189 1.15 -33.36 13.76
C PRO A 189 2.58 -33.87 14.00
N GLU A 190 2.74 -34.92 14.82
CA GLU A 190 4.04 -35.51 15.23
C GLU A 190 4.97 -35.80 14.05
N LYS A 191 4.42 -36.35 12.96
CA LYS A 191 5.17 -36.69 11.74
C LYS A 191 5.89 -35.50 11.11
N VAL A 192 5.45 -34.26 11.38
CA VAL A 192 5.95 -33.05 10.74
C VAL A 192 6.60 -32.09 11.75
N GLN A 193 6.45 -32.34 13.06
CA GLN A 193 7.08 -31.56 14.12
C GLN A 193 8.60 -31.44 13.97
N HIS A 194 9.27 -32.46 13.44
CA HIS A 194 10.73 -32.44 13.24
C HIS A 194 11.20 -31.50 12.12
N LEU A 195 10.29 -31.10 11.22
CA LEU A 195 10.59 -30.20 10.09
C LEU A 195 10.28 -28.74 10.38
N MET A 196 9.66 -28.46 11.51
CA MET A 196 9.44 -27.10 11.95
C MET A 196 10.74 -26.47 12.38
N VAL A 197 10.94 -25.22 11.97
CA VAL A 197 12.05 -24.41 12.45
C VAL A 197 11.76 -24.08 13.92
N ARG A 198 12.39 -24.80 14.84
CA ARG A 198 12.39 -24.39 16.25
C ARG A 198 13.31 -23.17 16.38
N PRO A 199 12.87 -22.11 17.07
CA PRO A 199 13.72 -20.98 17.39
C PRO A 199 14.88 -21.39 18.31
#